data_AF-A0A2W4Y214-F1
#
_entry.id   AF-A0A2W4Y214-F1
#
_cell.length_a   1.000
_cell.length_b   1.000
_cell.length_c   1.000
_cell.angle_alpha   90.00
_cell.angle_beta   90.00
_cell.angle_gamma   90.00
#
_symmetry.space_group_name_H-M   'P 1'
#
loop_
_entity.id
_entity.type
_entity.pdbx_description
1 polymer ?
#
loop_
_entity_poly.entity_id
_entity_poly.type
_entity_poly.pdbx_seq_one_letter_code
_entity_poly.pdbx_strand_id
1 'polypeptide(L)'
;MSQRRRRFVLAFLASILSSVIIGSFGSFGFNAAQAVAQVLPPVTSRYWAGHWAEPCVQSLISQGVLAPDQMDRSYPNSPFTQSAYAKAVLKAFPGTFAAANEYLGLSFDTAANEAEALLMAALGTDSQPEQLLGRAQALAILTSGSATPYQADATRSLSASFRDALLIPATVREGVAAALAAGYLVDEPGAAPTGPMRQLRPRRNTTLADGSAFLCRASSNARTVATVPVSQVVAFNPVAAIAAPTRELRGVWMTNIDSDVLFSRAKLEPALNRLADLNFNTVYPTVWNWGYTLYPSAVAERTTGFKQGLYPDLDQIGRQTRLEAAQGDRDMLKELIEIAHSRNLKVIPWFEFGFMAPDDSALAARHPDWLTQKIDGTLTTAEGDHQRVWLNPFHPEVQRFIKELVAELSANYNIDGFQVDDHMGLPVAYGYDPYTVALYQKEHDGNPPPADEKDAEWTRWRADKITGFMGEVFRTLKSQRSQAVMSVSPNPQSFAYEYYLQDWDSWLKKGYVEELIIQLYRNDLGRFVWEMGQDATLFAKAHIPTSIGILSGLRGRSVPMRQIVEQVEAVRDRNFSGVAFFFYETLWNLSTEGTVAERQAALQRIFPNQATYPQGSP
;
A
#
# COMPACT_ATOMS: atom_id res chain seq x y z
N MET A 1 -1.02 -17.17 27.07
CA MET A 1 -1.25 -16.90 25.63
C MET A 1 -0.67 -18.02 24.76
N SER A 2 -1.12 -19.25 25.01
CA SER A 2 -0.63 -20.47 24.34
C SER A 2 -1.71 -21.09 23.46
N GLN A 3 -1.29 -21.95 22.53
CA GLN A 3 -2.08 -22.78 21.61
C GLN A 3 -2.82 -22.13 20.43
N ARG A 4 -3.18 -20.83 20.41
CA ARG A 4 -3.79 -20.21 19.20
C ARG A 4 -2.78 -19.80 18.11
N ARG A 5 -1.54 -19.42 18.46
CA ARG A 5 -0.51 -19.05 17.47
C ARG A 5 0.11 -20.24 16.72
N ARG A 6 0.02 -21.46 17.24
CA ARG A 6 0.50 -22.67 16.54
C ARG A 6 -0.40 -23.14 15.39
N ARG A 7 -1.61 -22.60 15.25
CA ARG A 7 -2.50 -22.88 14.10
C ARG A 7 -2.28 -21.93 12.91
N PHE A 8 -1.62 -20.79 13.11
CA PHE A 8 -1.38 -19.81 12.04
C PHE A 8 -0.17 -20.14 11.16
N VAL A 9 0.80 -20.91 11.66
CA VAL A 9 2.03 -21.25 10.91
C VAL A 9 1.87 -22.53 10.06
N LEU A 10 0.84 -23.35 10.29
CA LEU A 10 0.56 -24.55 9.49
C LEU A 10 -0.64 -24.42 8.53
N ALA A 11 -1.46 -23.38 8.65
CA ALA A 11 -2.60 -23.16 7.75
C ALA A 11 -2.24 -22.40 6.45
N PHE A 12 -1.09 -21.71 6.41
CA PHE A 12 -0.64 -20.96 5.23
C PHE A 12 0.03 -21.85 4.16
N LEU A 13 0.34 -23.11 4.48
CA LEU A 13 0.97 -24.09 3.58
C LEU A 13 0.02 -25.24 3.13
N ALA A 14 -1.26 -25.21 3.51
CA ALA A 14 -2.23 -26.28 3.16
C ALA A 14 -3.43 -25.81 2.33
N SER A 15 -3.49 -24.54 1.91
CA SER A 15 -4.59 -24.02 1.06
C SER A 15 -4.26 -24.01 -0.44
N ILE A 16 -3.10 -24.53 -0.85
CA ILE A 16 -2.66 -24.57 -2.26
C ILE A 16 -3.01 -25.90 -2.97
N LEU A 17 -3.66 -26.85 -2.31
CA LEU A 17 -4.16 -28.08 -2.96
C LEU A 17 -5.57 -28.44 -2.48
N SER A 18 -6.59 -27.88 -3.14
CA SER A 18 -7.92 -28.50 -3.33
C SER A 18 -8.83 -27.56 -4.14
N SER A 19 -8.67 -27.56 -5.46
CA SER A 19 -9.67 -27.02 -6.38
C SER A 19 -9.67 -27.84 -7.67
N VAL A 20 -9.95 -29.14 -7.54
CA VAL A 20 -10.39 -29.99 -8.64
C VAL A 20 -11.44 -30.96 -8.09
N ILE A 21 -12.56 -31.07 -8.81
CA ILE A 21 -13.73 -31.97 -8.69
C ILE A 21 -15.01 -31.22 -8.27
N ILE A 22 -15.64 -30.61 -9.29
CA ILE A 22 -17.09 -30.49 -9.38
C ILE A 22 -17.58 -31.82 -9.95
N GLY A 23 -18.55 -32.45 -9.30
CA GLY A 23 -19.23 -33.61 -9.85
C GLY A 23 -20.19 -34.26 -8.87
N SER A 24 -21.46 -33.80 -8.94
CA SER A 24 -22.68 -34.57 -8.71
C SER A 24 -22.85 -35.24 -7.34
N PHE A 25 -23.88 -34.86 -6.57
CA PHE A 25 -24.87 -35.79 -5.99
C PHE A 25 -25.86 -35.03 -5.09
N GLY A 26 -27.15 -35.32 -5.33
CA GLY A 26 -28.11 -35.54 -4.24
C GLY A 26 -28.92 -34.34 -3.76
N SER A 27 -30.06 -34.13 -4.42
CA SER A 27 -31.23 -33.45 -3.89
C SER A 27 -31.60 -33.98 -2.49
N PHE A 28 -31.53 -33.14 -1.47
CA PHE A 28 -32.22 -33.36 -0.20
C PHE A 28 -33.13 -32.17 0.09
N GLY A 29 -34.43 -32.44 -0.01
CA GLY A 29 -35.49 -31.49 0.30
C GLY A 29 -35.49 -31.17 1.78
N PHE A 30 -35.33 -29.88 2.09
CA PHE A 30 -35.73 -29.32 3.37
C PHE A 30 -37.18 -28.85 3.24
N ASN A 31 -38.06 -29.44 4.05
CA ASN A 31 -39.43 -29.00 4.24
C ASN A 31 -39.43 -27.51 4.62
N ALA A 32 -40.03 -26.70 3.76
CA ALA A 32 -40.40 -25.33 4.09
C ALA A 32 -41.47 -25.37 5.19
N ALA A 33 -41.06 -25.14 6.43
CA ALA A 33 -41.99 -24.67 7.44
C ALA A 33 -42.50 -23.30 6.97
N GLN A 34 -43.76 -23.24 6.56
CA GLN A 34 -44.48 -22.00 6.29
C GLN A 34 -44.54 -21.20 7.59
N ALA A 35 -43.55 -20.33 7.79
CA ALA A 35 -43.68 -19.22 8.73
C ALA A 35 -44.75 -18.29 8.16
N VAL A 36 -45.94 -18.32 8.76
CA VAL A 36 -46.98 -17.33 8.50
C VAL A 36 -46.39 -15.98 8.85
N ALA A 37 -46.05 -15.19 7.83
CA ALA A 37 -45.70 -13.80 7.99
C ALA A 37 -46.92 -13.10 8.61
N GLN A 38 -46.84 -12.81 9.91
CA GLN A 38 -47.77 -11.87 10.51
C GLN A 38 -47.57 -10.54 9.78
N VAL A 39 -48.56 -10.16 8.98
CA VAL A 39 -48.65 -8.83 8.40
C VAL A 39 -48.84 -7.89 9.58
N LEU A 40 -47.73 -7.32 10.06
CA LEU A 40 -47.76 -6.19 11.00
C LEU A 40 -48.63 -5.10 10.35
N PRO A 41 -49.55 -4.46 11.10
CA PRO A 41 -50.33 -3.35 10.56
C PRO A 41 -49.36 -2.27 10.02
N PRO A 42 -49.72 -1.57 8.92
CA PRO A 42 -48.88 -0.51 8.42
C PRO A 42 -48.67 0.51 9.54
N VAL A 43 -47.40 0.72 9.87
CA VAL A 43 -46.94 1.72 10.83
C VAL A 43 -47.15 3.08 10.16
N THR A 44 -48.40 3.55 10.09
CA THR A 44 -48.72 4.91 9.65
C THR A 44 -48.69 5.79 10.87
N SER A 45 -47.49 6.14 11.32
CA SER A 45 -47.35 7.35 12.10
C SER A 45 -47.86 8.52 11.26
N ARG A 46 -48.74 9.33 11.83
CA ARG A 46 -49.28 10.56 11.21
C ARG A 46 -48.19 11.48 10.62
N TYR A 47 -46.93 11.31 11.04
CA TYR A 47 -45.81 12.14 10.64
C TYR A 47 -45.19 11.73 9.30
N TRP A 48 -45.36 10.48 8.86
CA TRP A 48 -44.79 9.97 7.60
C TRP A 48 -45.79 9.89 6.45
N ALA A 49 -47.09 9.97 6.75
CA ALA A 49 -48.15 9.81 5.76
C ALA A 49 -47.97 10.75 4.55
N GLY A 50 -47.82 10.19 3.36
CA GLY A 50 -47.67 10.95 2.11
C GLY A 50 -46.25 11.47 1.86
N HIS A 51 -45.29 11.14 2.72
CA HIS A 51 -43.88 11.46 2.51
C HIS A 51 -43.24 10.45 1.54
N TRP A 52 -42.40 10.92 0.62
CA TRP A 52 -41.81 10.08 -0.43
C TRP A 52 -40.98 8.89 0.09
N ALA A 53 -40.41 9.02 1.30
CA ALA A 53 -39.59 7.97 1.94
C ALA A 53 -40.42 6.98 2.79
N GLU A 54 -41.74 7.19 2.95
CA GLU A 54 -42.60 6.33 3.76
C GLU A 54 -42.53 4.84 3.34
N PRO A 55 -42.60 4.47 2.03
CA PRO A 55 -42.52 3.07 1.62
C PRO A 55 -41.17 2.42 1.97
N CYS A 56 -40.09 3.20 1.90
CA CYS A 56 -38.74 2.75 2.28
C CYS A 56 -38.66 2.45 3.77
N VAL A 57 -39.15 3.36 4.63
CA VAL A 57 -39.16 3.17 6.08
C VAL A 57 -39.98 1.94 6.48
N GLN A 58 -41.17 1.76 5.89
CA GLN A 58 -42.00 0.57 6.14
C GLN A 58 -41.26 -0.72 5.76
N SER A 59 -40.55 -0.71 4.62
CA SER A 59 -39.75 -1.85 4.19
C SER A 59 -38.62 -2.16 5.19
N LEU A 60 -37.89 -1.16 5.67
CA LEU A 60 -36.81 -1.35 6.65
C LEU A 60 -37.32 -1.82 8.02
N ILE A 61 -38.49 -1.35 8.47
CA ILE A 61 -39.15 -1.83 9.69
C ILE A 61 -39.54 -3.31 9.54
N SER A 62 -40.12 -3.69 8.40
CA SER A 62 -40.50 -5.10 8.14
C SER A 62 -39.30 -6.06 8.13
N GLN A 63 -38.11 -5.53 7.83
CA GLN A 63 -36.84 -6.26 7.85
C GLN A 63 -36.14 -6.21 9.21
N GLY A 64 -36.71 -5.53 10.23
CA GLY A 64 -36.11 -5.38 11.55
C GLY A 64 -34.88 -4.46 11.60
N VAL A 65 -34.59 -3.73 10.51
CA VAL A 65 -33.47 -2.79 10.42
C VAL A 65 -33.73 -1.56 11.29
N LEU A 66 -34.94 -1.01 11.20
CA LEU A 66 -35.40 0.13 12.00
C LEU A 66 -36.46 -0.33 13.02
N ALA A 67 -36.50 0.32 14.18
CA ALA A 67 -37.46 0.01 15.24
C ALA A 67 -38.79 0.76 15.00
N PRO A 68 -39.95 0.07 15.01
CA PRO A 68 -41.26 0.70 14.75
C PRO A 68 -41.57 1.86 15.71
N ASP A 69 -41.32 1.67 17.01
CA ASP A 69 -41.60 2.62 18.08
C ASP A 69 -40.79 3.92 17.96
N GLN A 70 -39.54 3.81 17.50
CA GLN A 70 -38.68 4.95 17.22
C GLN A 70 -39.20 5.77 16.03
N MET A 71 -39.62 5.09 14.96
CA MET A 71 -40.10 5.74 13.74
C MET A 71 -41.50 6.35 13.93
N ASP A 72 -42.33 5.75 14.78
CA ASP A 72 -43.68 6.22 15.08
C ASP A 72 -43.74 7.58 15.77
N ARG A 73 -42.68 7.95 16.49
CA ARG A 73 -42.61 9.19 17.28
C ARG A 73 -41.76 10.29 16.65
N SER A 74 -41.22 10.04 15.45
CA SER A 74 -40.25 10.91 14.82
C SER A 74 -40.78 11.48 13.50
N TYR A 75 -40.40 12.72 13.20
CA TYR A 75 -40.71 13.34 11.92
C TYR A 75 -39.69 12.91 10.86
N PRO A 76 -40.06 12.90 9.56
CA PRO A 76 -39.12 12.58 8.49
C PRO A 76 -37.82 13.39 8.50
N ASN A 77 -37.88 14.64 8.96
CA ASN A 77 -36.75 15.56 9.08
C ASN A 77 -35.96 15.46 10.40
N SER A 78 -36.36 14.59 11.34
CA SER A 78 -35.61 14.35 12.57
C SER A 78 -34.22 13.78 12.24
N PRO A 79 -33.16 14.13 12.99
CA PRO A 79 -31.80 13.69 12.67
C PRO A 79 -31.49 12.27 13.16
N PHE A 80 -30.56 11.59 12.50
CA PHE A 80 -29.87 10.42 13.07
C PHE A 80 -28.71 10.84 13.99
N THR A 81 -28.44 10.04 15.03
CA THR A 81 -27.11 10.01 15.68
C THR A 81 -26.20 9.02 14.96
N GLN A 82 -24.88 9.17 15.13
CA GLN A 82 -23.89 8.25 14.54
C GLN A 82 -24.15 6.79 14.97
N SER A 83 -24.34 6.55 16.27
CA SER A 83 -24.59 5.21 16.85
C SER A 83 -25.88 4.58 16.34
N ALA A 84 -26.97 5.35 16.29
CA ALA A 84 -28.26 4.84 15.82
C ALA A 84 -28.18 4.40 14.36
N TYR A 85 -27.49 5.18 13.52
CA TYR A 85 -27.32 4.86 12.10
C TYR A 85 -26.35 3.69 11.88
N ALA A 86 -25.22 3.63 12.59
CA ALA A 86 -24.28 2.51 12.52
C ALA A 86 -24.96 1.18 12.88
N LYS A 87 -25.81 1.15 13.93
CA LYS A 87 -26.61 -0.02 14.30
C LYS A 87 -27.61 -0.42 13.20
N ALA A 88 -28.24 0.56 12.54
CA ALA A 88 -29.13 0.29 11.41
C ALA A 88 -28.35 -0.32 10.22
N VAL A 89 -27.16 0.21 9.91
CA VAL A 89 -26.28 -0.33 8.86
C VAL A 89 -25.88 -1.78 9.17
N LEU A 90 -25.41 -2.08 10.39
CA LEU A 90 -25.03 -3.45 10.77
C LEU A 90 -26.20 -4.44 10.71
N LYS A 91 -27.42 -4.00 11.05
CA LYS A 91 -28.62 -4.82 10.88
C LYS A 91 -28.98 -5.04 9.41
N ALA A 92 -28.76 -4.05 8.56
CA ALA A 92 -29.01 -4.15 7.12
C ALA A 92 -27.98 -5.03 6.40
N PHE A 93 -26.74 -5.09 6.90
CA PHE A 93 -25.61 -5.83 6.30
C PHE A 93 -24.90 -6.73 7.31
N PRO A 94 -25.60 -7.73 7.90
CA PRO A 94 -25.05 -8.54 8.98
C PRO A 94 -23.77 -9.28 8.55
N GLY A 95 -22.70 -9.14 9.32
CA GLY A 95 -21.41 -9.82 9.12
C GLY A 95 -20.54 -9.29 7.97
N THR A 96 -21.05 -8.36 7.15
CA THR A 96 -20.32 -7.86 5.96
C THR A 96 -19.11 -7.02 6.37
N PHE A 97 -19.29 -6.09 7.32
CA PHE A 97 -18.21 -5.29 7.89
C PHE A 97 -17.10 -6.14 8.52
N ALA A 98 -17.48 -7.11 9.36
CA ALA A 98 -16.51 -7.98 10.04
C ALA A 98 -15.67 -8.78 9.04
N ALA A 99 -16.32 -9.42 8.05
CA ALA A 99 -15.63 -10.20 7.02
C ALA A 99 -14.66 -9.35 6.17
N ALA A 100 -15.07 -8.13 5.81
CA ALA A 100 -14.22 -7.22 5.05
C ALA A 100 -12.97 -6.80 5.83
N ASN A 101 -13.10 -6.47 7.12
CA ASN A 101 -11.94 -6.05 7.92
C ASN A 101 -11.02 -7.20 8.31
N GLU A 102 -11.56 -8.40 8.55
CA GLU A 102 -10.74 -9.60 8.76
C GLU A 102 -9.88 -9.88 7.52
N TYR A 103 -10.45 -9.74 6.31
CA TYR A 103 -9.71 -9.86 5.06
C TYR A 103 -8.57 -8.83 4.94
N LEU A 104 -8.77 -7.61 5.44
CA LEU A 104 -7.77 -6.55 5.46
C LEU A 104 -6.76 -6.66 6.61
N GLY A 105 -6.91 -7.66 7.50
CA GLY A 105 -6.10 -7.80 8.71
C GLY A 105 -6.28 -6.65 9.71
N LEU A 106 -7.41 -5.95 9.65
CA LEU A 106 -7.74 -4.85 10.55
C LEU A 106 -8.46 -5.40 11.78
N SER A 107 -7.95 -5.12 12.99
CA SER A 107 -8.65 -5.39 14.25
C SER A 107 -9.09 -4.09 14.92
N PHE A 108 -10.25 -4.12 15.57
CA PHE A 108 -10.80 -3.01 16.36
C PHE A 108 -10.88 -3.43 17.83
N ASP A 109 -9.77 -3.94 18.37
CA ASP A 109 -9.71 -4.53 19.71
C ASP A 109 -10.01 -3.52 20.83
N THR A 110 -10.01 -2.23 20.52
CA THR A 110 -10.34 -1.12 21.42
C THR A 110 -11.82 -0.72 21.42
N ALA A 111 -12.63 -1.21 20.47
CA ALA A 111 -14.05 -0.89 20.37
C ALA A 111 -14.89 -1.71 21.37
N ALA A 112 -15.85 -1.10 22.05
CA ALA A 112 -16.71 -1.79 23.02
C ALA A 112 -17.76 -2.69 22.35
N ASN A 113 -18.11 -2.41 21.09
CA ASN A 113 -19.06 -3.19 20.30
C ASN A 113 -18.86 -2.95 18.78
N GLU A 114 -19.53 -3.76 17.96
CA GLU A 114 -19.40 -3.69 16.50
C GLU A 114 -19.83 -2.34 15.90
N ALA A 115 -20.81 -1.65 16.50
CA ALA A 115 -21.22 -0.33 16.01
C ALA A 115 -20.14 0.72 16.24
N GLU A 116 -19.46 0.67 17.38
CA GLU A 116 -18.29 1.53 17.64
C GLU A 116 -17.12 1.19 16.71
N ALA A 117 -16.85 -0.10 16.47
CA ALA A 117 -15.84 -0.54 15.51
C ALA A 117 -16.12 0.02 14.10
N LEU A 118 -17.38 -0.05 13.65
CA LEU A 118 -17.80 0.53 12.37
C LEU A 118 -17.61 2.06 12.33
N LEU A 119 -17.95 2.77 13.41
CA LEU A 119 -17.74 4.22 13.46
C LEU A 119 -16.26 4.59 13.42
N MET A 120 -15.40 3.87 14.15
CA MET A 120 -13.95 4.05 14.10
C MET A 120 -13.41 3.79 12.70
N ALA A 121 -13.87 2.73 12.03
CA ALA A 121 -13.46 2.41 10.67
C ALA A 121 -13.89 3.47 9.64
N ALA A 122 -15.11 3.99 9.77
CA ALA A 122 -15.68 4.92 8.80
C ALA A 122 -15.26 6.38 9.03
N LEU A 123 -15.06 6.78 10.29
CA LEU A 123 -14.89 8.19 10.68
C LEU A 123 -13.55 8.48 11.35
N GLY A 124 -12.79 7.46 11.74
CA GLY A 124 -11.54 7.63 12.47
C GLY A 124 -11.74 8.43 13.77
N THR A 125 -10.96 9.50 13.93
CA THR A 125 -11.02 10.40 15.10
C THR A 125 -12.31 11.20 15.22
N ASP A 126 -13.12 11.28 14.14
CA ASP A 126 -14.40 12.00 14.14
C ASP A 126 -15.57 11.14 14.70
N SER A 127 -15.28 9.91 15.14
CA SER A 127 -16.25 9.01 15.76
C SER A 127 -16.70 9.52 17.13
N GLN A 128 -17.98 9.93 17.23
CA GLN A 128 -18.65 10.35 18.46
C GLN A 128 -20.08 9.78 18.47
N PRO A 129 -20.34 8.67 19.18
CA PRO A 129 -21.58 7.89 19.07
C PRO A 129 -22.90 8.68 19.17
N GLU A 130 -22.96 9.66 20.08
CA GLU A 130 -24.17 10.47 20.33
C GLU A 130 -24.23 11.77 19.52
N GLN A 131 -23.20 12.06 18.70
CA GLN A 131 -23.20 13.23 17.84
C GLN A 131 -24.24 13.07 16.73
N LEU A 132 -24.88 14.18 16.35
CA LEU A 132 -25.75 14.23 15.18
C LEU A 132 -24.95 13.93 13.91
N LEU A 133 -25.50 13.07 13.07
CA LEU A 133 -24.80 12.49 11.93
C LEU A 133 -24.85 13.41 10.71
N GLY A 134 -23.70 13.86 10.19
CA GLY A 134 -23.63 14.58 8.92
C GLY A 134 -23.88 13.68 7.71
N ARG A 135 -24.38 14.23 6.59
CA ARG A 135 -24.65 13.47 5.36
C ARG A 135 -23.44 12.72 4.81
N ALA A 136 -22.27 13.34 4.79
CA ALA A 136 -21.04 12.69 4.32
C ALA A 136 -20.62 11.52 5.23
N GLN A 137 -20.76 11.70 6.55
CA GLN A 137 -20.48 10.66 7.53
C GLN A 137 -21.46 9.48 7.39
N ALA A 138 -22.75 9.74 7.15
CA ALA A 138 -23.74 8.68 6.95
C ALA A 138 -23.38 7.78 5.76
N LEU A 139 -22.93 8.38 4.65
CA LEU A 139 -22.52 7.63 3.47
C LEU A 139 -21.27 6.80 3.73
N ALA A 140 -20.27 7.37 4.42
CA ALA A 140 -19.07 6.61 4.79
C ALA A 140 -19.37 5.44 5.74
N ILE A 141 -20.22 5.64 6.75
CA ILE A 141 -20.65 4.54 7.64
C ILE A 141 -21.36 3.46 6.82
N LEU A 142 -22.25 3.84 5.91
CA LEU A 142 -22.98 2.91 5.06
C LEU A 142 -22.04 2.10 4.17
N THR A 143 -21.10 2.74 3.49
CA THR A 143 -20.16 2.04 2.58
C THR A 143 -19.18 1.16 3.33
N SER A 144 -18.69 1.59 4.49
CA SER A 144 -17.84 0.74 5.34
C SER A 144 -18.62 -0.46 5.86
N GLY A 145 -19.85 -0.27 6.32
CA GLY A 145 -20.67 -1.35 6.87
C GLY A 145 -21.16 -2.36 5.83
N SER A 146 -21.43 -1.90 4.61
CA SER A 146 -21.82 -2.72 3.46
C SER A 146 -20.64 -3.26 2.65
N ALA A 147 -19.39 -2.97 3.05
CA ALA A 147 -18.17 -3.30 2.32
C ALA A 147 -18.23 -2.89 0.83
N THR A 148 -18.73 -1.69 0.55
CA THR A 148 -18.84 -1.17 -0.82
C THR A 148 -17.44 -0.85 -1.39
N PRO A 149 -17.13 -1.27 -2.63
CA PRO A 149 -15.81 -1.05 -3.23
C PRO A 149 -15.41 0.43 -3.33
N TYR A 150 -14.14 0.71 -3.02
CA TYR A 150 -13.53 2.03 -3.15
C TYR A 150 -13.49 2.52 -4.60
N GLN A 151 -13.53 3.85 -4.77
CA GLN A 151 -13.35 4.50 -6.08
C GLN A 151 -11.93 5.04 -6.18
N ALA A 152 -11.20 4.68 -7.23
CA ALA A 152 -9.83 5.16 -7.44
C ALA A 152 -9.78 6.70 -7.56
N ASP A 153 -10.76 7.28 -8.27
CA ASP A 153 -10.82 8.70 -8.62
C ASP A 153 -11.78 9.52 -7.73
N ALA A 154 -11.90 9.13 -6.46
CA ALA A 154 -12.87 9.70 -5.52
C ALA A 154 -12.93 11.24 -5.52
N THR A 155 -11.77 11.92 -5.52
CA THR A 155 -11.73 13.39 -5.49
C THR A 155 -12.34 13.98 -6.76
N ARG A 156 -11.99 13.45 -7.92
CA ARG A 156 -12.52 13.91 -9.22
C ARG A 156 -13.99 13.56 -9.37
N SER A 157 -14.40 12.34 -9.06
CA SER A 157 -15.78 11.87 -9.12
C SER A 157 -16.73 12.75 -8.30
N LEU A 158 -16.30 13.12 -7.09
CA LEU A 158 -17.08 14.03 -6.25
C LEU A 158 -17.06 15.46 -6.77
N SER A 159 -15.91 15.97 -7.23
CA SER A 159 -15.78 17.33 -7.77
C SER A 159 -16.55 17.54 -9.07
N ALA A 160 -16.74 16.47 -9.87
CA ALA A 160 -17.59 16.50 -11.07
C ALA A 160 -19.08 16.44 -10.75
N SER A 161 -19.44 15.92 -9.56
CA SER A 161 -20.84 15.68 -9.17
C SER A 161 -21.41 16.78 -8.28
N PHE A 162 -20.59 17.40 -7.42
CA PHE A 162 -21.03 18.33 -6.38
C PHE A 162 -20.28 19.66 -6.39
N ARG A 163 -21.01 20.78 -6.27
CA ARG A 163 -20.44 22.14 -6.14
C ARG A 163 -19.68 22.36 -4.84
N ASP A 164 -20.10 21.65 -3.80
CA ASP A 164 -19.58 21.72 -2.45
C ASP A 164 -18.69 20.51 -2.13
N ALA A 165 -18.14 19.84 -3.15
CA ALA A 165 -17.24 18.69 -2.99
C ALA A 165 -16.03 19.01 -2.09
N LEU A 166 -15.51 20.25 -2.14
CA LEU A 166 -14.42 20.70 -1.28
C LEU A 166 -14.77 20.75 0.22
N LEU A 167 -16.06 20.73 0.57
CA LEU A 167 -16.52 20.68 1.97
C LEU A 167 -16.63 19.24 2.51
N ILE A 168 -16.42 18.23 1.66
CA ILE A 168 -16.40 16.81 2.07
C ILE A 168 -15.11 16.55 2.84
N PRO A 169 -15.18 16.11 4.12
CA PRO A 169 -13.98 15.78 4.89
C PRO A 169 -13.16 14.69 4.20
N ALA A 170 -11.83 14.83 4.22
CA ALA A 170 -10.93 13.86 3.60
C ALA A 170 -11.09 12.44 4.20
N THR A 171 -11.40 12.36 5.49
CA THR A 171 -11.64 11.11 6.25
C THR A 171 -12.80 10.29 5.70
N VAL A 172 -13.83 10.94 5.13
CA VAL A 172 -15.04 10.26 4.62
C VAL A 172 -15.17 10.29 3.10
N ARG A 173 -14.26 10.98 2.40
CA ARG A 173 -14.31 11.22 0.96
C ARG A 173 -14.49 9.94 0.15
N GLU A 174 -13.73 8.91 0.49
CA GLU A 174 -13.76 7.64 -0.22
C GLU A 174 -15.11 6.93 -0.09
N GLY A 175 -15.67 6.92 1.12
CA GLY A 175 -16.99 6.34 1.36
C GLY A 175 -18.10 7.11 0.65
N VAL A 176 -18.01 8.44 0.58
CA VAL A 176 -18.97 9.25 -0.20
C VAL A 176 -18.86 8.95 -1.70
N ALA A 177 -17.65 8.84 -2.24
CA ALA A 177 -17.44 8.51 -3.65
C ALA A 177 -17.95 7.09 -3.99
N ALA A 178 -17.67 6.11 -3.12
CA ALA A 178 -18.20 4.76 -3.24
C ALA A 178 -19.74 4.73 -3.21
N ALA A 179 -20.36 5.49 -2.30
CA ALA A 179 -21.82 5.58 -2.22
C ALA A 179 -22.44 6.23 -3.46
N LEU A 180 -21.77 7.25 -4.02
CA LEU A 180 -22.19 7.89 -5.27
C LEU A 180 -22.13 6.88 -6.43
N ALA A 181 -20.98 6.22 -6.62
CA ALA A 181 -20.78 5.24 -7.69
C ALA A 181 -21.75 4.04 -7.59
N ALA A 182 -22.07 3.61 -6.37
CA ALA A 182 -23.03 2.55 -6.11
C ALA A 182 -24.51 2.99 -6.20
N GLY A 183 -24.78 4.29 -6.41
CA GLY A 183 -26.15 4.81 -6.55
C GLY A 183 -26.95 4.80 -5.24
N TYR A 184 -26.26 4.91 -4.10
CA TYR A 184 -26.87 4.97 -2.77
C TYR A 184 -27.37 6.38 -2.42
N LEU A 185 -26.79 7.38 -3.06
CA LEU A 185 -27.03 8.77 -2.72
C LEU A 185 -28.37 9.27 -3.25
N VAL A 186 -29.17 9.86 -2.36
CA VAL A 186 -30.41 10.57 -2.70
C VAL A 186 -30.31 12.07 -2.41
N ASP A 187 -31.05 12.86 -3.17
CA ASP A 187 -31.23 14.30 -2.99
C ASP A 187 -32.71 14.61 -2.67
N GLU A 188 -33.02 15.83 -2.25
CA GLU A 188 -34.40 16.20 -1.90
C GLU A 188 -35.31 16.40 -3.14
N PRO A 189 -36.62 16.15 -3.00
CA PRO A 189 -37.58 16.43 -4.07
C PRO A 189 -37.58 17.91 -4.47
N GLY A 190 -37.39 18.19 -5.76
CA GLY A 190 -37.42 19.56 -6.30
C GLY A 190 -36.05 20.14 -6.67
N ALA A 191 -34.95 19.44 -6.37
CA ALA A 191 -33.66 19.71 -7.02
C ALA A 191 -33.78 19.32 -8.50
N ALA A 192 -33.84 20.31 -9.40
CA ALA A 192 -34.07 20.08 -10.82
C ALA A 192 -33.11 19.00 -11.37
N PRO A 193 -33.61 17.98 -12.10
CA PRO A 193 -32.75 16.96 -12.72
C PRO A 193 -31.82 17.58 -13.78
N THR A 194 -32.15 18.78 -14.26
CA THR A 194 -31.39 19.57 -15.22
C THR A 194 -31.23 20.98 -14.67
N GLY A 195 -30.16 21.20 -13.91
CA GLY A 195 -29.80 22.48 -13.31
C GLY A 195 -28.33 22.47 -12.86
N PRO A 196 -27.78 23.62 -12.41
CA PRO A 196 -26.42 23.74 -11.88
C PRO A 196 -26.00 22.53 -11.02
N MET A 197 -24.76 22.03 -11.16
CA MET A 197 -24.20 20.89 -10.37
C MET A 197 -24.79 20.79 -8.95
N ARG A 198 -25.14 19.58 -8.50
CA ARG A 198 -25.83 19.35 -7.22
C ARG A 198 -24.99 19.79 -6.02
N GLN A 199 -25.63 19.91 -4.86
CA GLN A 199 -24.94 20.11 -3.58
C GLN A 199 -25.16 18.89 -2.70
N LEU A 200 -24.08 18.31 -2.16
CA LEU A 200 -24.17 17.19 -1.23
C LEU A 200 -24.65 17.66 0.16
N ARG A 201 -24.28 18.88 0.54
CA ARG A 201 -24.45 19.47 1.88
C ARG A 201 -23.80 18.57 2.95
N PRO A 202 -22.47 18.31 2.87
CA PRO A 202 -21.82 17.22 3.60
C PRO A 202 -21.95 17.31 5.12
N ARG A 203 -22.05 18.52 5.66
CA ARG A 203 -22.19 18.80 7.11
C ARG A 203 -23.63 18.98 7.57
N ARG A 204 -24.63 18.94 6.67
CA ARG A 204 -26.04 18.97 7.07
C ARG A 204 -26.35 17.67 7.80
N ASN A 205 -27.11 17.77 8.90
CA ASN A 205 -27.60 16.59 9.59
C ASN A 205 -28.40 15.69 8.63
N THR A 206 -28.12 14.40 8.68
CA THR A 206 -28.82 13.36 7.95
C THR A 206 -30.17 13.16 8.62
N THR A 207 -31.23 13.43 7.86
CA THR A 207 -32.59 13.20 8.34
C THR A 207 -32.92 11.71 8.38
N LEU A 208 -33.94 11.31 9.14
CA LEU A 208 -34.44 9.94 9.14
C LEU A 208 -34.85 9.50 7.75
N ALA A 209 -35.46 10.39 6.96
CA ALA A 209 -35.79 10.13 5.56
C ALA A 209 -34.55 9.90 4.69
N ASP A 210 -33.54 10.79 4.78
CA ASP A 210 -32.29 10.67 4.03
C ASP A 210 -31.58 9.35 4.34
N GLY A 211 -31.32 9.07 5.62
CA GLY A 211 -30.58 7.89 6.05
C GLY A 211 -31.32 6.59 5.74
N SER A 212 -32.66 6.57 5.90
CA SER A 212 -33.46 5.40 5.51
C SER A 212 -33.38 5.17 4.00
N ALA A 213 -33.48 6.22 3.20
CA ALA A 213 -33.37 6.10 1.75
C ALA A 213 -31.99 5.60 1.30
N PHE A 214 -30.89 6.06 1.92
CA PHE A 214 -29.56 5.52 1.66
C PHE A 214 -29.49 4.01 1.93
N LEU A 215 -30.02 3.55 3.08
CA LEU A 215 -30.12 2.13 3.43
C LEU A 215 -30.96 1.34 2.41
N CYS A 216 -32.13 1.88 1.99
CA CYS A 216 -32.96 1.23 0.99
C CYS A 216 -32.26 1.10 -0.36
N ARG A 217 -31.53 2.13 -0.80
CA ARG A 217 -30.76 2.11 -2.05
C ARG A 217 -29.59 1.12 -2.02
N ALA A 218 -28.99 0.92 -0.85
CA ALA A 218 -27.93 -0.06 -0.65
C ALA A 218 -28.44 -1.50 -0.39
N SER A 219 -29.75 -1.69 -0.23
CA SER A 219 -30.32 -3.00 0.07
C SER A 219 -30.07 -4.00 -1.06
N SER A 220 -29.75 -5.25 -0.70
CA SER A 220 -29.69 -6.37 -1.65
C SER A 220 -31.09 -6.79 -2.15
N ASN A 221 -32.16 -6.33 -1.51
CA ASN A 221 -33.53 -6.62 -1.91
C ASN A 221 -34.04 -5.58 -2.91
N ALA A 222 -34.22 -6.00 -4.17
CA ALA A 222 -34.70 -5.15 -5.26
C ALA A 222 -36.05 -4.46 -4.99
N ARG A 223 -36.94 -5.09 -4.19
CA ARG A 223 -38.22 -4.46 -3.81
C ARG A 223 -37.99 -3.29 -2.85
N THR A 224 -37.06 -3.43 -1.91
CA THR A 224 -36.64 -2.34 -1.02
C THR A 224 -36.01 -1.21 -1.83
N VAL A 225 -35.12 -1.52 -2.77
CA VAL A 225 -34.48 -0.52 -3.66
C VAL A 225 -35.52 0.27 -4.47
N ALA A 226 -36.58 -0.38 -4.94
CA ALA A 226 -37.65 0.22 -5.72
C ALA A 226 -38.58 1.17 -4.92
N THR A 227 -38.51 1.14 -3.58
CA THR A 227 -39.30 2.06 -2.73
C THR A 227 -38.81 3.50 -2.80
N VAL A 228 -37.56 3.72 -3.20
CA VAL A 228 -36.98 5.05 -3.39
C VAL A 228 -37.16 5.48 -4.84
N PRO A 229 -37.87 6.58 -5.13
CA PRO A 229 -38.08 7.02 -6.51
C PRO A 229 -36.76 7.34 -7.21
N VAL A 230 -36.59 6.86 -8.45
CA VAL A 230 -35.38 7.09 -9.26
C VAL A 230 -35.08 8.58 -9.44
N SER A 231 -36.11 9.44 -9.46
CA SER A 231 -35.95 10.89 -9.52
C SER A 231 -35.20 11.50 -8.33
N GLN A 232 -35.14 10.79 -7.20
CA GLN A 232 -34.40 11.21 -6.00
C GLN A 232 -32.94 10.74 -6.04
N VAL A 233 -32.60 9.75 -6.86
CA VAL A 233 -31.25 9.16 -6.90
C VAL A 233 -30.31 10.11 -7.65
N VAL A 234 -29.15 10.37 -7.06
CA VAL A 234 -28.11 11.14 -7.74
C VAL A 234 -27.37 10.23 -8.71
N ALA A 235 -27.41 10.59 -9.98
CA ALA A 235 -26.71 9.86 -11.03
C ALA A 235 -25.20 10.00 -10.87
N PHE A 236 -24.49 8.87 -10.92
CA PHE A 236 -23.04 8.86 -11.09
C PHE A 236 -22.70 8.97 -12.58
N ASN A 237 -21.93 10.00 -12.92
CA ASN A 237 -21.36 10.14 -14.25
C ASN A 237 -19.86 9.83 -14.12
N PRO A 238 -19.36 8.75 -14.74
CA PRO A 238 -17.94 8.45 -14.74
C PRO A 238 -17.15 9.65 -15.26
N VAL A 239 -16.10 10.04 -14.54
CA VAL A 239 -15.25 11.15 -14.98
C VAL A 239 -14.33 10.64 -16.07
N ALA A 240 -14.07 11.47 -17.09
CA ALA A 240 -13.05 11.16 -18.08
C ALA A 240 -11.69 10.93 -17.39
N ALA A 241 -10.86 10.05 -17.96
CA ALA A 241 -9.49 9.86 -17.51
C ALA A 241 -8.75 11.21 -17.48
N ILE A 242 -7.89 11.42 -16.48
CA ILE A 242 -7.08 12.65 -16.39
C ILE A 242 -6.23 12.75 -17.66
N ALA A 243 -6.10 13.95 -18.21
CA ALA A 243 -5.01 14.22 -19.15
C ALA A 243 -3.70 13.77 -18.48
N ALA A 244 -2.99 12.84 -19.11
CA ALA A 244 -1.86 12.21 -18.45
C ALA A 244 -0.80 13.28 -18.08
N PRO A 245 -0.25 13.22 -16.86
CA PRO A 245 0.58 14.31 -16.37
C PRO A 245 1.81 14.52 -17.24
N THR A 246 2.24 15.78 -17.38
CA THR A 246 3.50 16.12 -18.07
C THR A 246 4.71 16.12 -17.14
N ARG A 247 4.48 16.02 -15.83
CA ARG A 247 5.49 15.83 -14.78
C ARG A 247 5.02 14.70 -13.88
N GLU A 248 5.73 13.58 -13.92
CA GLU A 248 5.35 12.34 -13.22
C GLU A 248 6.57 11.41 -13.17
N LEU A 249 6.87 10.85 -12.01
CA LEU A 249 7.84 9.77 -11.89
C LEU A 249 7.23 8.50 -12.47
N ARG A 250 7.95 7.86 -13.40
CA ARG A 250 7.55 6.60 -14.03
C ARG A 250 8.73 5.65 -13.96
N GLY A 251 8.78 4.94 -12.84
CA GLY A 251 9.90 4.13 -12.40
C GLY A 251 9.70 2.64 -12.64
N VAL A 252 10.80 1.91 -12.81
CA VAL A 252 10.81 0.43 -12.83
C VAL A 252 12.04 -0.09 -12.10
N TRP A 253 11.84 -0.99 -11.13
CA TRP A 253 12.93 -1.75 -10.52
C TRP A 253 13.38 -2.87 -11.46
N MET A 254 14.70 -3.02 -11.61
CA MET A 254 15.33 -4.05 -12.44
C MET A 254 16.22 -4.93 -11.57
N THR A 255 15.80 -6.17 -11.37
CA THR A 255 16.46 -7.13 -10.47
C THR A 255 17.36 -8.10 -11.25
N ASN A 256 18.25 -8.79 -10.54
CA ASN A 256 18.91 -10.02 -11.02
C ASN A 256 18.28 -11.31 -10.44
N ILE A 257 17.28 -11.15 -9.57
CA ILE A 257 16.46 -12.22 -9.00
C ILE A 257 15.14 -12.25 -9.74
N ASP A 258 14.74 -13.45 -10.17
CA ASP A 258 13.57 -13.65 -11.02
C ASP A 258 13.55 -12.90 -12.35
N SER A 259 14.69 -12.35 -12.75
CA SER A 259 14.92 -11.68 -14.03
C SER A 259 16.30 -11.99 -14.56
N ASP A 260 16.39 -12.10 -15.88
CA ASP A 260 17.67 -12.18 -16.59
C ASP A 260 17.96 -10.91 -17.42
N VAL A 261 17.19 -9.84 -17.23
CA VAL A 261 17.28 -8.60 -18.00
C VAL A 261 18.66 -7.96 -17.92
N LEU A 262 19.33 -8.08 -16.76
CA LEU A 262 20.65 -7.51 -16.51
C LEU A 262 21.81 -8.37 -17.06
N PHE A 263 21.54 -9.63 -17.43
CA PHE A 263 22.58 -10.64 -17.68
C PHE A 263 23.34 -10.44 -18.99
N SER A 264 22.78 -9.70 -19.96
CA SER A 264 23.45 -9.42 -21.22
C SER A 264 22.93 -8.16 -21.89
N ARG A 265 23.76 -7.53 -22.71
CA ARG A 265 23.34 -6.40 -23.55
C ARG A 265 22.13 -6.72 -24.43
N ALA A 266 22.10 -7.92 -24.99
CA ALA A 266 21.04 -8.38 -25.89
C ALA A 266 19.66 -8.46 -25.22
N LYS A 267 19.61 -8.54 -23.88
CA LYS A 267 18.36 -8.47 -23.09
C LYS A 267 18.12 -7.06 -22.54
N LEU A 268 19.19 -6.42 -22.05
CA LEU A 268 19.13 -5.11 -21.43
C LEU A 268 18.73 -4.00 -22.41
N GLU A 269 19.31 -3.97 -23.61
CA GLU A 269 19.07 -2.88 -24.57
C GLU A 269 17.63 -2.87 -25.09
N PRO A 270 17.02 -3.99 -25.53
CA PRO A 270 15.60 -4.01 -25.88
C PRO A 270 14.67 -3.65 -24.71
N ALA A 271 15.02 -4.05 -23.48
CA ALA A 271 14.25 -3.72 -22.29
C ALA A 271 14.18 -2.22 -22.04
N LEU A 272 15.33 -1.53 -22.01
CA LEU A 272 15.41 -0.09 -21.81
C LEU A 272 14.77 0.69 -22.95
N ASN A 273 14.96 0.25 -24.20
CA ASN A 273 14.29 0.84 -25.36
C ASN A 273 12.77 0.73 -25.21
N ARG A 274 12.26 -0.44 -24.79
CA ARG A 274 10.82 -0.65 -24.63
C ARG A 274 10.23 0.18 -23.50
N LEU A 275 10.94 0.33 -22.38
CA LEU A 275 10.54 1.21 -21.29
C LEU A 275 10.45 2.68 -21.76
N ALA A 276 11.45 3.15 -22.50
CA ALA A 276 11.43 4.51 -23.06
C ALA A 276 10.28 4.71 -24.06
N ASP A 277 10.03 3.74 -24.95
CA ASP A 277 8.90 3.77 -25.90
C ASP A 277 7.54 3.82 -25.20
N LEU A 278 7.43 3.20 -24.01
CA LEU A 278 6.24 3.23 -23.15
C LEU A 278 6.20 4.45 -22.23
N ASN A 279 7.06 5.45 -22.48
CA ASN A 279 7.14 6.72 -21.74
C ASN A 279 7.50 6.58 -20.26
N PHE A 280 8.22 5.53 -19.86
CA PHE A 280 8.94 5.50 -18.58
C PHE A 280 10.12 6.49 -18.63
N ASN A 281 10.54 6.98 -17.46
CA ASN A 281 11.60 7.98 -17.38
C ASN A 281 12.70 7.66 -16.35
N THR A 282 12.53 6.61 -15.53
CA THR A 282 13.49 6.26 -14.48
C THR A 282 13.59 4.74 -14.33
N VAL A 283 14.81 4.23 -14.16
CA VAL A 283 15.08 2.83 -13.81
C VAL A 283 15.91 2.75 -12.53
N TYR A 284 15.59 1.74 -11.72
CA TYR A 284 16.26 1.44 -10.46
C TYR A 284 16.94 0.06 -10.57
N PRO A 285 18.14 -0.03 -11.16
CA PRO A 285 18.84 -1.30 -11.28
C PRO A 285 19.45 -1.72 -9.94
N THR A 286 19.20 -2.95 -9.53
CA THR A 286 19.89 -3.54 -8.39
C THR A 286 21.40 -3.54 -8.64
N VAL A 287 22.18 -3.08 -7.66
CA VAL A 287 23.65 -3.09 -7.73
C VAL A 287 24.32 -3.67 -6.49
N TRP A 288 23.56 -3.88 -5.41
CA TRP A 288 23.96 -4.61 -4.23
C TRP A 288 22.87 -5.62 -3.86
N ASN A 289 23.20 -6.90 -3.98
CA ASN A 289 22.27 -7.99 -3.74
C ASN A 289 23.02 -9.23 -3.23
N TRP A 290 22.38 -10.08 -2.43
CA TRP A 290 22.93 -11.40 -2.04
C TRP A 290 24.36 -11.40 -1.47
N GLY A 291 24.82 -10.28 -0.92
CA GLY A 291 26.17 -10.12 -0.36
C GLY A 291 27.27 -9.81 -1.38
N TYR A 292 26.92 -9.37 -2.59
CA TYR A 292 27.87 -8.96 -3.63
C TYR A 292 27.38 -7.75 -4.44
N THR A 293 28.30 -7.08 -5.13
CA THR A 293 27.96 -6.05 -6.10
C THR A 293 27.64 -6.66 -7.46
N LEU A 294 26.70 -6.07 -8.21
CA LEU A 294 26.42 -6.47 -9.61
C LEU A 294 27.29 -5.71 -10.64
N TYR A 295 28.14 -4.82 -10.14
CA TYR A 295 29.10 -4.03 -10.91
C TYR A 295 30.53 -4.29 -10.41
N PRO A 296 31.55 -4.05 -11.25
CA PRO A 296 32.95 -4.10 -10.84
C PRO A 296 33.26 -3.19 -9.65
N SER A 297 33.70 -3.77 -8.54
CA SER A 297 34.01 -3.04 -7.30
C SER A 297 35.30 -3.55 -6.66
N ALA A 298 36.26 -2.65 -6.44
CA ALA A 298 37.49 -2.95 -5.69
C ALA A 298 37.20 -3.05 -4.19
N VAL A 299 36.21 -2.29 -3.71
CA VAL A 299 35.73 -2.37 -2.33
C VAL A 299 35.10 -3.74 -2.06
N ALA A 300 34.23 -4.22 -2.95
CA ALA A 300 33.65 -5.56 -2.85
C ALA A 300 34.73 -6.65 -2.94
N GLU A 301 35.66 -6.54 -3.89
CA GLU A 301 36.74 -7.53 -4.04
C GLU A 301 37.58 -7.68 -2.77
N ARG A 302 37.94 -6.57 -2.14
CA ARG A 302 38.67 -6.58 -0.87
C ARG A 302 37.86 -7.22 0.27
N THR A 303 36.58 -6.92 0.36
CA THR A 303 35.71 -7.37 1.45
C THR A 303 35.28 -8.83 1.26
N THR A 304 34.72 -9.18 0.11
CA THR A 304 34.07 -10.47 -0.16
C THR A 304 34.98 -11.46 -0.90
N GLY A 305 36.08 -10.98 -1.50
CA GLY A 305 36.91 -11.77 -2.42
C GLY A 305 36.39 -11.77 -3.86
N PHE A 306 35.27 -11.10 -4.13
CA PHE A 306 34.67 -11.04 -5.46
C PHE A 306 34.50 -9.60 -5.94
N LYS A 307 35.05 -9.32 -7.13
CA LYS A 307 34.90 -8.03 -7.81
C LYS A 307 33.46 -7.72 -8.22
N GLN A 308 32.68 -8.75 -8.54
CA GLN A 308 31.25 -8.68 -8.86
C GLN A 308 30.63 -10.09 -8.88
N GLY A 309 29.31 -10.16 -8.73
CA GLY A 309 28.52 -11.39 -8.89
C GLY A 309 27.19 -11.07 -9.58
N LEU A 310 27.12 -11.07 -10.91
CA LEU A 310 25.87 -10.73 -11.59
C LEU A 310 24.81 -11.83 -11.47
N TYR A 311 25.26 -13.09 -11.42
CA TYR A 311 24.40 -14.27 -11.47
C TYR A 311 24.19 -14.84 -10.08
N PRO A 312 22.95 -14.87 -9.57
CA PRO A 312 22.64 -15.44 -8.26
C PRO A 312 22.76 -16.96 -8.24
N ASP A 313 23.08 -17.50 -7.06
CA ASP A 313 23.07 -18.94 -6.79
C ASP A 313 21.69 -19.39 -6.29
N LEU A 314 20.70 -19.36 -7.18
CA LEU A 314 19.31 -19.69 -6.83
C LEU A 314 19.11 -21.19 -6.56
N ASP A 315 19.88 -22.04 -7.24
CA ASP A 315 19.76 -23.50 -7.16
C ASP A 315 20.66 -24.12 -6.08
N GLN A 316 21.37 -23.30 -5.29
CA GLN A 316 22.35 -23.72 -4.27
C GLN A 316 23.44 -24.64 -4.86
N ILE A 317 23.83 -24.38 -6.11
CA ILE A 317 24.84 -25.15 -6.84
C ILE A 317 26.22 -24.47 -6.81
N GLY A 318 26.32 -23.36 -6.07
CA GLY A 318 27.50 -22.52 -5.98
C GLY A 318 27.54 -21.45 -7.07
N ARG A 319 28.66 -20.71 -7.05
CA ARG A 319 28.91 -19.61 -7.98
C ARG A 319 28.82 -20.05 -9.44
N GLN A 320 28.14 -19.25 -10.25
CA GLN A 320 27.88 -19.52 -11.67
C GLN A 320 29.12 -19.24 -12.56
N THR A 321 30.24 -19.90 -12.26
CA THR A 321 31.57 -19.63 -12.84
C THR A 321 31.61 -19.64 -14.36
N ARG A 322 30.81 -20.51 -15.01
CA ARG A 322 30.69 -20.53 -16.47
C ARG A 322 30.05 -19.26 -17.03
N LEU A 323 28.98 -18.76 -16.39
CA LEU A 323 28.31 -17.53 -16.81
C LEU A 323 29.18 -16.31 -16.55
N GLU A 324 29.91 -16.29 -15.43
CA GLU A 324 30.86 -15.24 -15.10
C GLU A 324 32.05 -15.22 -16.07
N ALA A 325 32.59 -16.38 -16.44
CA ALA A 325 33.64 -16.48 -17.44
C ALA A 325 33.16 -15.98 -18.82
N ALA A 326 31.91 -16.29 -19.19
CA ALA A 326 31.29 -15.80 -20.42
C ALA A 326 31.00 -14.29 -20.38
N GLN A 327 30.74 -13.71 -19.20
CA GLN A 327 30.58 -12.27 -19.02
C GLN A 327 31.89 -11.51 -19.26
N GLY A 328 33.04 -12.09 -18.89
CA GLY A 328 34.35 -11.45 -19.03
C GLY A 328 34.41 -10.10 -18.30
N ASP A 329 34.98 -9.09 -18.96
CA ASP A 329 35.13 -7.73 -18.41
C ASP A 329 33.88 -6.86 -18.54
N ARG A 330 32.71 -7.42 -18.90
CA ARG A 330 31.48 -6.65 -19.00
C ARG A 330 31.11 -6.04 -17.65
N ASP A 331 30.99 -4.72 -17.67
CA ASP A 331 30.44 -3.89 -16.61
C ASP A 331 28.96 -3.63 -16.92
N MET A 332 28.08 -4.34 -16.20
CA MET A 332 26.64 -4.26 -16.41
C MET A 332 26.10 -2.85 -16.14
N LEU A 333 26.58 -2.18 -15.09
CA LEU A 333 26.06 -0.88 -14.69
C LEU A 333 26.48 0.22 -15.66
N LYS A 334 27.75 0.21 -16.10
CA LYS A 334 28.22 1.18 -17.10
C LYS A 334 27.44 1.05 -18.41
N GLU A 335 27.25 -0.18 -18.89
CA GLU A 335 26.45 -0.45 -20.09
C GLU A 335 24.99 0.03 -19.93
N LEU A 336 24.37 -0.23 -18.77
CA LEU A 336 23.02 0.22 -18.47
C LEU A 336 22.90 1.74 -18.52
N ILE A 337 23.84 2.46 -17.90
CA ILE A 337 23.87 3.92 -17.88
C ILE A 337 23.99 4.48 -19.31
N GLU A 338 24.91 3.96 -20.11
CA GLU A 338 25.10 4.40 -21.50
C GLU A 338 23.83 4.26 -22.33
N ILE A 339 23.16 3.11 -22.24
CA ILE A 339 21.91 2.85 -22.99
C ILE A 339 20.77 3.72 -22.46
N ALA A 340 20.56 3.74 -21.14
CA ALA A 340 19.46 4.46 -20.49
C ALA A 340 19.53 5.97 -20.77
N HIS A 341 20.71 6.58 -20.61
CA HIS A 341 20.91 8.01 -20.86
C HIS A 341 20.66 8.38 -22.33
N SER A 342 21.02 7.52 -23.28
CA SER A 342 20.71 7.74 -24.72
C SER A 342 19.20 7.79 -25.01
N ARG A 343 18.38 7.27 -24.10
CA ARG A 343 16.91 7.24 -24.16
C ARG A 343 16.23 8.19 -23.17
N ASN A 344 17.00 9.10 -22.55
CA ASN A 344 16.52 10.01 -21.50
C ASN A 344 15.90 9.29 -20.29
N LEU A 345 16.34 8.06 -20.00
CA LEU A 345 16.00 7.35 -18.76
C LEU A 345 17.01 7.72 -17.69
N LYS A 346 16.53 8.16 -16.53
CA LYS A 346 17.36 8.32 -15.34
C LYS A 346 17.76 6.97 -14.76
N VAL A 347 18.98 6.88 -14.25
CA VAL A 347 19.52 5.68 -13.61
C VAL A 347 19.85 5.96 -12.15
N ILE A 348 19.10 5.32 -11.25
CA ILE A 348 19.27 5.42 -9.80
C ILE A 348 19.61 4.02 -9.28
N PRO A 349 20.89 3.63 -9.18
CA PRO A 349 21.26 2.30 -8.72
C PRO A 349 20.81 2.05 -7.29
N TRP A 350 20.39 0.82 -7.05
CA TRP A 350 19.63 0.42 -5.88
C TRP A 350 20.33 -0.65 -5.05
N PHE A 351 20.42 -0.41 -3.74
CA PHE A 351 20.86 -1.40 -2.75
C PHE A 351 19.63 -2.13 -2.18
N GLU A 352 19.24 -3.22 -2.84
CA GLU A 352 18.08 -4.03 -2.46
C GLU A 352 18.26 -4.69 -1.09
N PHE A 353 19.39 -5.34 -0.88
CA PHE A 353 19.62 -6.11 0.35
C PHE A 353 20.04 -5.25 1.54
N GLY A 354 20.47 -4.00 1.36
CA GLY A 354 20.93 -3.16 2.48
C GLY A 354 21.91 -3.89 3.41
N PHE A 355 21.49 -4.15 4.66
CA PHE A 355 22.25 -4.92 5.65
C PHE A 355 22.00 -6.44 5.62
N MET A 356 21.01 -6.91 4.89
CA MET A 356 20.69 -8.33 4.74
C MET A 356 21.73 -9.04 3.86
N ALA A 357 22.02 -10.29 4.18
CA ALA A 357 22.80 -11.18 3.33
C ALA A 357 22.32 -12.64 3.50
N PRO A 358 22.56 -13.51 2.50
CA PRO A 358 22.48 -14.96 2.70
C PRO A 358 23.48 -15.40 3.77
N ASP A 359 23.10 -16.36 4.61
CA ASP A 359 23.96 -16.90 5.67
C ASP A 359 25.18 -17.65 5.12
N ASP A 360 25.05 -18.23 3.92
CA ASP A 360 26.09 -18.92 3.17
C ASP A 360 26.92 -18.01 2.25
N SER A 361 26.66 -16.69 2.25
CA SER A 361 27.39 -15.75 1.39
C SER A 361 28.87 -15.64 1.79
N ALA A 362 29.74 -15.34 0.80
CA ALA A 362 31.15 -15.09 1.09
C ALA A 362 31.38 -13.87 2.00
N LEU A 363 30.45 -12.91 2.02
CA LEU A 363 30.45 -11.80 2.96
C LEU A 363 30.29 -12.31 4.40
N ALA A 364 29.25 -13.11 4.66
CA ALA A 364 28.99 -13.69 5.99
C ALA A 364 30.11 -14.64 6.43
N ALA A 365 30.64 -15.46 5.52
CA ALA A 365 31.73 -16.39 5.82
C ALA A 365 33.06 -15.70 6.15
N ARG A 366 33.37 -14.57 5.50
CA ARG A 366 34.63 -13.83 5.71
C ARG A 366 34.57 -12.87 6.90
N HIS A 367 33.38 -12.37 7.22
CA HIS A 367 33.16 -11.39 8.29
C HIS A 367 32.06 -11.85 9.25
N PRO A 368 32.23 -12.99 9.95
CA PRO A 368 31.23 -13.45 10.92
C PRO A 368 31.08 -12.48 12.11
N ASP A 369 32.11 -11.70 12.39
CA ASP A 369 32.12 -10.63 13.41
C ASP A 369 31.30 -9.40 13.01
N TRP A 370 30.96 -9.25 11.73
CA TRP A 370 30.06 -8.18 11.27
C TRP A 370 28.59 -8.53 11.46
N LEU A 371 28.24 -9.77 11.75
CA LEU A 371 26.86 -10.22 11.87
C LEU A 371 26.27 -9.83 13.22
N THR A 372 24.99 -9.46 13.23
CA THR A 372 24.24 -9.28 14.47
C THR A 372 23.40 -10.52 14.80
N GLN A 373 22.94 -10.60 16.04
CA GLN A 373 22.17 -11.73 16.56
C GLN A 373 20.94 -11.26 17.34
N LYS A 374 19.99 -12.19 17.49
CA LYS A 374 18.83 -12.06 18.37
C LYS A 374 19.25 -12.26 19.82
N ILE A 375 18.36 -11.95 20.76
CA ILE A 375 18.64 -12.07 22.21
C ILE A 375 19.03 -13.50 22.63
N ASP A 376 18.54 -14.51 21.93
CA ASP A 376 18.86 -15.93 22.17
C ASP A 376 20.16 -16.40 21.49
N GLY A 377 20.88 -15.49 20.81
CA GLY A 377 22.09 -15.79 20.05
C GLY A 377 21.86 -16.29 18.63
N THR A 378 20.60 -16.42 18.18
CA THR A 378 20.30 -16.84 16.80
C THR A 378 20.71 -15.76 15.80
N LEU A 379 21.49 -16.14 14.78
CA LEU A 379 21.94 -15.25 13.71
C LEU A 379 20.93 -15.16 12.55
N THR A 380 20.15 -16.22 12.31
CA THR A 380 19.39 -16.36 11.08
C THR A 380 17.90 -16.06 11.23
N THR A 381 17.28 -15.63 10.13
CA THR A 381 15.84 -15.59 9.92
C THR A 381 15.52 -16.28 8.59
N ALA A 382 14.52 -17.15 8.58
CA ALA A 382 14.11 -17.84 7.37
C ALA A 382 13.32 -16.89 6.44
N GLU A 383 13.67 -16.90 5.17
CA GLU A 383 12.98 -16.17 4.10
C GLU A 383 12.80 -17.10 2.89
N GLY A 384 11.59 -17.62 2.71
CA GLY A 384 11.34 -18.70 1.76
C GLY A 384 12.20 -19.93 2.11
N ASP A 385 12.94 -20.42 1.13
CA ASP A 385 13.84 -21.57 1.28
C ASP A 385 15.28 -21.17 1.69
N HIS A 386 15.53 -19.88 1.96
CA HIS A 386 16.85 -19.37 2.30
C HIS A 386 16.92 -18.90 3.76
N GLN A 387 18.10 -19.03 4.37
CA GLN A 387 18.40 -18.41 5.65
C GLN A 387 19.08 -17.06 5.40
N ARG A 388 18.65 -16.04 6.15
CA ARG A 388 19.18 -14.68 6.06
C ARG A 388 19.85 -14.29 7.36
N VAL A 389 20.99 -13.62 7.22
CA VAL A 389 21.70 -12.92 8.30
C VAL A 389 21.64 -11.42 8.06
N TRP A 390 21.87 -10.64 9.11
CA TRP A 390 21.99 -9.20 9.02
C TRP A 390 23.39 -8.76 9.46
N LEU A 391 24.00 -7.90 8.65
CA LEU A 391 25.15 -7.10 9.05
C LEU A 391 24.71 -6.16 10.18
N ASN A 392 25.59 -5.94 11.14
CA ASN A 392 25.36 -5.04 12.26
C ASN A 392 25.53 -3.58 11.78
N PRO A 393 24.44 -2.78 11.69
CA PRO A 393 24.51 -1.40 11.23
C PRO A 393 25.25 -0.47 12.21
N PHE A 394 25.50 -0.93 13.43
CA PHE A 394 26.23 -0.21 14.46
C PHE A 394 27.74 -0.47 14.39
N HIS A 395 28.16 -1.53 13.69
CA HIS A 395 29.56 -1.91 13.59
C HIS A 395 30.34 -0.94 12.67
N PRO A 396 31.46 -0.33 13.11
CA PRO A 396 32.15 0.69 12.34
C PRO A 396 32.68 0.19 10.99
N GLU A 397 33.05 -1.08 10.90
CA GLU A 397 33.55 -1.66 9.66
C GLU A 397 32.45 -1.91 8.64
N VAL A 398 31.25 -2.29 9.08
CA VAL A 398 30.06 -2.39 8.22
C VAL A 398 29.69 -1.00 7.69
N GLN A 399 29.66 0.01 8.57
CA GLN A 399 29.40 1.39 8.17
C GLN A 399 30.44 1.90 7.17
N ARG A 400 31.74 1.61 7.41
CA ARG A 400 32.82 1.96 6.48
C ARG A 400 32.62 1.29 5.13
N PHE A 401 32.38 -0.03 5.12
CA PHE A 401 32.19 -0.80 3.90
C PHE A 401 31.06 -0.25 3.01
N ILE A 402 29.89 -0.01 3.58
CA ILE A 402 28.74 0.52 2.83
C ILE A 402 29.04 1.93 2.32
N LYS A 403 29.64 2.82 3.13
CA LYS A 403 30.03 4.17 2.66
C LYS A 403 31.07 4.11 1.54
N GLU A 404 32.03 3.19 1.62
CA GLU A 404 33.03 3.01 0.56
C GLU A 404 32.38 2.52 -0.75
N LEU A 405 31.41 1.60 -0.69
CA LEU A 405 30.65 1.20 -1.87
C LEU A 405 29.87 2.37 -2.48
N VAL A 406 29.19 3.17 -1.66
CA VAL A 406 28.46 4.36 -2.12
C VAL A 406 29.42 5.40 -2.73
N ALA A 407 30.58 5.61 -2.11
CA ALA A 407 31.59 6.52 -2.62
C ALA A 407 32.18 6.05 -3.95
N GLU A 408 32.53 4.76 -4.08
CA GLU A 408 33.06 4.16 -5.31
C GLU A 408 32.05 4.24 -6.44
N LEU A 409 30.80 3.81 -6.19
CA LEU A 409 29.71 3.88 -7.14
C LEU A 409 29.50 5.32 -7.64
N SER A 410 29.42 6.27 -6.71
CA SER A 410 29.15 7.67 -7.05
C SER A 410 30.34 8.36 -7.73
N ALA A 411 31.58 7.99 -7.41
CA ALA A 411 32.75 8.56 -8.07
C ALA A 411 32.91 8.03 -9.50
N ASN A 412 32.67 6.73 -9.71
CA ASN A 412 33.06 6.05 -10.94
C ASN A 412 31.96 5.99 -12.02
N TYR A 413 30.69 6.12 -11.65
CA TYR A 413 29.56 5.96 -12.57
C TYR A 413 28.75 7.24 -12.71
N ASN A 414 28.27 7.54 -13.93
CA ASN A 414 27.42 8.69 -14.20
C ASN A 414 25.97 8.45 -13.77
N ILE A 415 25.74 8.30 -12.47
CA ILE A 415 24.41 8.02 -11.89
C ILE A 415 23.61 9.31 -11.69
N ASP A 416 22.28 9.21 -11.81
CA ASP A 416 21.33 10.30 -11.52
C ASP A 416 20.97 10.39 -10.04
N GLY A 417 21.18 9.30 -9.30
CA GLY A 417 20.85 9.17 -7.89
C GLY A 417 21.35 7.86 -7.32
N PHE A 418 21.04 7.61 -6.06
CA PHE A 418 21.31 6.37 -5.35
C PHE A 418 20.09 6.01 -4.49
N GLN A 419 19.67 4.74 -4.49
CA GLN A 419 18.52 4.28 -3.72
C GLN A 419 18.90 3.23 -2.68
N VAL A 420 18.32 3.37 -1.49
CA VAL A 420 18.25 2.31 -0.47
C VAL A 420 16.82 1.83 -0.27
N ASP A 421 16.64 0.56 0.08
CA ASP A 421 15.33 -0.07 0.30
C ASP A 421 14.96 -0.24 1.79
N ASP A 422 13.90 -0.99 2.06
CA ASP A 422 13.41 -1.45 3.35
C ASP A 422 14.43 -2.32 4.13
N HIS A 423 15.37 -2.98 3.45
CA HIS A 423 16.48 -3.70 4.09
C HIS A 423 17.63 -2.80 4.57
N MET A 424 17.57 -1.48 4.35
CA MET A 424 18.43 -0.50 5.03
C MET A 424 17.91 -0.18 6.44
N GLY A 425 17.37 -1.19 7.09
CA GLY A 425 16.91 -1.22 8.48
C GLY A 425 17.39 -2.52 9.13
N LEU A 426 17.02 -2.72 10.39
CA LEU A 426 17.36 -3.90 11.17
C LEU A 426 16.09 -4.50 11.76
N PRO A 427 15.76 -5.78 11.51
CA PRO A 427 14.59 -6.39 12.11
C PRO A 427 14.66 -6.27 13.63
N VAL A 428 13.55 -5.88 14.26
CA VAL A 428 13.50 -5.45 15.67
C VAL A 428 14.04 -6.50 16.66
N ALA A 429 14.05 -7.77 16.28
CA ALA A 429 14.59 -8.86 17.09
C ALA A 429 16.14 -8.88 17.19
N TYR A 430 16.86 -8.17 16.32
CA TYR A 430 18.33 -8.17 16.25
C TYR A 430 18.98 -7.01 17.01
N GLY A 431 20.32 -6.99 17.11
CA GLY A 431 21.07 -5.97 17.85
C GLY A 431 21.51 -6.41 19.24
N TYR A 432 21.46 -7.71 19.53
CA TYR A 432 21.92 -8.30 20.79
C TYR A 432 23.31 -8.96 20.67
N ASP A 433 24.08 -8.60 19.65
CA ASP A 433 25.46 -9.06 19.49
C ASP A 433 26.39 -8.38 20.50
N PRO A 434 27.56 -9.00 20.80
CA PRO A 434 28.47 -8.48 21.81
C PRO A 434 28.92 -7.03 21.58
N TYR A 435 29.10 -6.61 20.31
CA TYR A 435 29.48 -5.24 19.99
C TYR A 435 28.36 -4.28 20.36
N THR A 436 27.13 -4.55 19.93
CA THR A 436 25.98 -3.68 20.17
C THR A 436 25.64 -3.59 21.66
N VAL A 437 25.67 -4.72 22.37
CA VAL A 437 25.44 -4.76 23.83
C VAL A 437 26.49 -3.92 24.56
N ALA A 438 27.77 -4.05 24.22
CA ALA A 438 28.83 -3.26 24.83
C ALA A 438 28.69 -1.76 24.52
N LEU A 439 28.28 -1.42 23.29
CA LEU A 439 28.03 -0.03 22.89
C LEU A 439 26.86 0.56 23.67
N TYR A 440 25.75 -0.18 23.80
CA TYR A 440 24.59 0.26 24.57
C TYR A 440 24.96 0.45 26.05
N GLN A 441 25.63 -0.52 26.67
CA GLN A 441 26.08 -0.42 28.06
C GLN A 441 26.96 0.81 28.29
N LYS A 442 27.88 1.10 27.37
CA LYS A 442 28.74 2.27 27.44
C LYS A 442 27.95 3.59 27.45
N GLU A 443 26.83 3.64 26.75
CA GLU A 443 25.97 4.83 26.65
C GLU A 443 24.87 4.89 27.71
N HIS A 444 24.72 3.84 28.51
CA HIS A 444 23.68 3.69 29.55
C HIS A 444 24.26 3.33 30.92
N ASP A 445 25.42 3.90 31.28
CA ASP A 445 26.06 3.74 32.59
C ASP A 445 26.28 2.27 33.02
N GLY A 446 26.58 1.41 32.04
CA GLY A 446 26.81 -0.02 32.23
C GLY A 446 25.56 -0.89 32.23
N ASN A 447 24.36 -0.31 32.11
CA ASN A 447 23.12 -1.08 32.07
C ASN A 447 23.00 -1.88 30.77
N PRO A 448 22.63 -3.18 30.82
CA PRO A 448 22.43 -3.97 29.61
C PRO A 448 21.16 -3.52 28.86
N PRO A 449 21.06 -3.82 27.55
CA PRO A 449 19.82 -3.59 26.81
C PRO A 449 18.67 -4.42 27.42
N PRO A 450 17.42 -3.92 27.36
CA PRO A 450 16.26 -4.62 27.87
C PRO A 450 15.99 -5.92 27.11
N ALA A 451 15.38 -6.88 27.82
CA ALA A 451 15.04 -8.18 27.25
C ALA A 451 13.85 -8.13 26.28
N ASP A 452 12.99 -7.11 26.40
CA ASP A 452 11.94 -6.85 25.43
C ASP A 452 12.54 -6.14 24.22
N GLU A 453 12.56 -6.83 23.08
CA GLU A 453 13.07 -6.30 21.81
C GLU A 453 12.29 -5.07 21.33
N LYS A 454 11.07 -4.87 21.85
CA LYS A 454 10.18 -3.73 21.56
C LYS A 454 10.13 -2.69 22.67
N ASP A 455 11.02 -2.77 23.66
CA ASP A 455 11.18 -1.70 24.64
C ASP A 455 11.38 -0.36 23.90
N ALA A 456 10.66 0.67 24.35
CA ALA A 456 10.55 1.93 23.63
C ALA A 456 11.89 2.67 23.53
N GLU A 457 12.71 2.64 24.59
CA GLU A 457 14.02 3.26 24.61
C GLU A 457 14.96 2.48 23.70
N TRP A 458 15.02 1.16 23.84
CA TRP A 458 15.91 0.31 23.05
C TRP A 458 15.61 0.34 21.55
N THR A 459 14.33 0.40 21.19
CA THR A 459 13.88 0.60 19.81
C THR A 459 14.35 1.96 19.28
N ARG A 460 14.12 3.02 20.04
CA ARG A 460 14.51 4.39 19.67
C ARG A 460 16.02 4.54 19.52
N TRP A 461 16.79 4.03 20.47
CA TRP A 461 18.25 4.12 20.48
C TRP A 461 18.85 3.47 19.22
N ARG A 462 18.45 2.24 18.89
CA ARG A 462 18.90 1.56 17.68
C ARG A 462 18.48 2.30 16.41
N ALA A 463 17.23 2.75 16.32
CA ALA A 463 16.75 3.53 15.18
C ALA A 463 17.50 4.86 15.01
N ASP A 464 17.89 5.51 16.10
CA ASP A 464 18.72 6.73 16.08
C ASP A 464 20.14 6.47 15.57
N LYS A 465 20.74 5.34 15.92
CA LYS A 465 22.06 4.94 15.36
C LYS A 465 21.98 4.72 13.85
N ILE A 466 20.96 4.03 13.36
CA ILE A 466 20.74 3.83 11.91
C ILE A 466 20.49 5.20 11.24
N THR A 467 19.70 6.08 11.88
CA THR A 467 19.46 7.45 11.39
C THR A 467 20.74 8.27 11.28
N GLY A 468 21.63 8.18 12.27
CA GLY A 468 22.95 8.82 12.23
C GLY A 468 23.79 8.31 11.05
N PHE A 469 23.81 7.00 10.85
CA PHE A 469 24.50 6.37 9.73
C PHE A 469 23.93 6.79 8.37
N MET A 470 22.61 6.89 8.22
CA MET A 470 21.99 7.39 6.98
C MET A 470 22.38 8.83 6.66
N GLY A 471 22.59 9.67 7.68
CA GLY A 471 23.17 11.00 7.50
C GLY A 471 24.62 10.98 7.01
N GLU A 472 25.39 9.94 7.30
CA GLU A 472 26.73 9.74 6.72
C GLU A 472 26.68 9.23 5.28
N VAL A 473 25.77 8.30 4.98
CA VAL A 473 25.53 7.82 3.60
C VAL A 473 25.14 8.98 2.69
N PHE A 474 24.17 9.81 3.12
CA PHE A 474 23.75 11.01 2.40
C PHE A 474 24.93 11.95 2.12
N ARG A 475 25.72 12.30 3.15
CA ARG A 475 26.89 13.18 2.98
C ARG A 475 27.95 12.58 2.07
N THR A 476 28.14 11.27 2.13
CA THR A 476 29.07 10.53 1.25
C THR A 476 28.64 10.66 -0.21
N LEU A 477 27.37 10.36 -0.53
CA LEU A 477 26.79 10.55 -1.86
C LEU A 477 27.00 11.99 -2.33
N LYS A 478 26.59 12.98 -1.52
CA LYS A 478 26.64 14.40 -1.90
C LYS A 478 28.06 14.92 -2.09
N SER A 479 29.04 14.39 -1.35
CA SER A 479 30.46 14.75 -1.51
C SER A 479 31.03 14.28 -2.85
N GLN A 480 30.54 13.16 -3.39
CA GLN A 480 31.00 12.63 -4.66
C GLN A 480 30.19 13.20 -5.84
N ARG A 481 28.86 13.32 -5.65
CA ARG A 481 27.92 13.84 -6.63
C ARG A 481 26.82 14.65 -5.96
N SER A 482 27.02 15.96 -5.86
CA SER A 482 26.06 16.86 -5.20
C SER A 482 24.67 16.88 -5.83
N GLN A 483 24.58 16.64 -7.14
CA GLN A 483 23.32 16.60 -7.90
C GLN A 483 22.62 15.24 -7.89
N ALA A 484 23.28 14.18 -7.41
CA ALA A 484 22.67 12.85 -7.38
C ALA A 484 21.59 12.79 -6.29
N VAL A 485 20.39 12.33 -6.65
CA VAL A 485 19.24 12.22 -5.74
C VAL A 485 19.47 11.10 -4.72
N MET A 486 19.28 11.37 -3.43
CA MET A 486 19.16 10.33 -2.40
C MET A 486 17.71 9.82 -2.34
N SER A 487 17.48 8.65 -2.93
CA SER A 487 16.17 7.99 -2.99
C SER A 487 16.04 6.93 -1.89
N VAL A 488 14.86 6.81 -1.31
CA VAL A 488 14.52 5.76 -0.35
C VAL A 488 13.22 5.08 -0.79
N SER A 489 13.22 3.76 -0.86
CA SER A 489 11.99 2.98 -1.09
C SER A 489 11.67 2.11 0.12
N PRO A 490 10.91 2.60 1.11
CA PRO A 490 10.62 1.84 2.32
C PRO A 490 9.21 1.25 2.31
N ASN A 491 8.94 0.38 3.29
CA ASN A 491 7.59 0.08 3.74
C ASN A 491 6.91 1.33 4.36
N PRO A 492 5.57 1.34 4.54
CA PRO A 492 4.89 2.39 5.32
C PRO A 492 5.55 2.63 6.69
N GLN A 493 5.62 3.90 7.14
CA GLN A 493 6.44 4.33 8.28
C GLN A 493 6.25 3.50 9.54
N SER A 494 5.00 3.22 9.93
CA SER A 494 4.72 2.46 11.14
C SER A 494 5.34 1.06 11.07
N PHE A 495 5.15 0.37 9.95
CA PHE A 495 5.74 -0.95 9.75
C PHE A 495 7.27 -0.89 9.69
N ALA A 496 7.82 0.05 8.91
CA ALA A 496 9.26 0.23 8.76
C ALA A 496 9.95 0.46 10.11
N TYR A 497 9.38 1.31 10.96
CA TYR A 497 9.91 1.61 12.29
C TYR A 497 9.71 0.44 13.27
N GLU A 498 8.49 -0.07 13.41
CA GLU A 498 8.15 -1.06 14.45
C GLU A 498 8.79 -2.42 14.23
N TYR A 499 9.00 -2.81 12.95
CA TYR A 499 9.52 -4.14 12.61
C TYR A 499 10.96 -4.11 12.13
N TYR A 500 11.45 -2.98 11.60
CA TYR A 500 12.79 -2.88 10.99
C TYR A 500 13.62 -1.70 11.51
N LEU A 501 13.18 -1.00 12.57
CA LEU A 501 13.91 0.14 13.15
C LEU A 501 14.24 1.23 12.11
N GLN A 502 13.54 1.23 10.97
CA GLN A 502 13.78 2.09 9.82
C GLN A 502 12.90 3.33 9.95
N ASP A 503 13.47 4.38 10.52
CA ASP A 503 12.78 5.65 10.78
C ASP A 503 12.93 6.65 9.63
N TRP A 504 12.36 6.33 8.47
CA TRP A 504 12.50 7.18 7.28
C TRP A 504 11.84 8.54 7.44
N ASP A 505 10.80 8.68 8.28
CA ASP A 505 10.19 9.97 8.62
C ASP A 505 11.21 10.90 9.31
N SER A 506 12.01 10.40 10.25
CA SER A 506 13.13 11.16 10.82
C SER A 506 14.22 11.47 9.81
N TRP A 507 14.54 10.54 8.90
CA TRP A 507 15.56 10.77 7.86
C TRP A 507 15.14 11.93 6.95
N LEU A 508 13.86 11.94 6.55
CA LEU A 508 13.26 13.00 5.76
C LEU A 508 13.29 14.34 6.50
N LYS A 509 12.85 14.38 7.77
CA LYS A 509 12.86 15.60 8.60
C LYS A 509 14.28 16.16 8.84
N LYS A 510 15.30 15.31 8.76
CA LYS A 510 16.72 15.69 8.84
C LYS A 510 17.33 16.06 7.48
N GLY A 511 16.58 15.95 6.38
CA GLY A 511 17.02 16.30 5.03
C GLY A 511 17.90 15.25 4.36
N TYR A 512 17.83 13.98 4.79
CA TYR A 512 18.63 12.90 4.21
C TYR A 512 17.94 12.19 3.03
N VAL A 513 16.68 12.55 2.73
CA VAL A 513 15.86 11.92 1.69
C VAL A 513 15.37 13.00 0.74
N GLU A 514 15.59 12.78 -0.56
CA GLU A 514 15.21 13.73 -1.62
C GLU A 514 14.18 13.15 -2.59
N GLU A 515 14.04 11.82 -2.62
CA GLU A 515 12.96 11.10 -3.28
C GLU A 515 12.47 9.98 -2.35
N LEU A 516 11.15 9.85 -2.21
CA LEU A 516 10.54 8.77 -1.42
C LEU A 516 9.60 7.95 -2.31
N ILE A 517 9.78 6.62 -2.34
CA ILE A 517 8.90 5.70 -3.06
C ILE A 517 8.36 4.65 -2.10
N ILE A 518 7.19 4.91 -1.52
CA ILE A 518 6.61 4.04 -0.50
C ILE A 518 6.06 2.77 -1.15
N GLN A 519 6.49 1.60 -0.69
CA GLN A 519 6.09 0.30 -1.22
C GLN A 519 4.69 -0.08 -0.75
N LEU A 520 3.67 0.26 -1.55
CA LEU A 520 2.28 -0.06 -1.26
C LEU A 520 1.84 -1.30 -2.05
N TYR A 521 2.45 -2.44 -1.74
CA TYR A 521 2.14 -3.73 -2.37
C TYR A 521 0.87 -4.34 -1.77
N ARG A 522 -0.27 -3.70 -2.05
CA ARG A 522 -1.60 -4.12 -1.62
C ARG A 522 -2.42 -4.58 -2.82
N ASN A 523 -3.23 -5.61 -2.62
CA ASN A 523 -4.23 -6.07 -3.59
C ASN A 523 -5.60 -5.42 -3.37
N ASP A 524 -5.84 -4.89 -2.18
CA ASP A 524 -7.04 -4.14 -1.84
C ASP A 524 -6.85 -2.62 -2.05
N LEU A 525 -7.75 -2.01 -2.81
CA LEU A 525 -7.70 -0.59 -3.13
C LEU A 525 -7.98 0.29 -1.89
N GLY A 526 -8.81 -0.17 -0.96
CA GLY A 526 -9.10 0.55 0.28
C GLY A 526 -7.87 0.70 1.17
N ARG A 527 -7.16 -0.40 1.43
CA ARG A 527 -5.88 -0.39 2.17
C ARG A 527 -4.82 0.39 1.41
N PHE A 528 -4.73 0.23 0.09
CA PHE A 528 -3.80 1.00 -0.74
C PHE A 528 -4.00 2.52 -0.58
N VAL A 529 -5.26 2.97 -0.62
CA VAL A 529 -5.63 4.38 -0.40
C VAL A 529 -5.40 4.82 1.04
N TRP A 530 -5.70 3.98 2.02
CA TRP A 530 -5.53 4.29 3.43
C TRP A 530 -4.06 4.54 3.79
N GLU A 531 -3.11 3.74 3.27
CA GLU A 531 -1.67 3.92 3.51
C GLU A 531 -1.14 5.26 2.94
N MET A 532 -1.72 5.74 1.83
CA MET A 532 -1.41 7.07 1.27
C MET A 532 -1.93 8.23 2.13
N GLY A 533 -2.90 7.97 3.01
CA GLY A 533 -3.50 8.95 3.91
C GLY A 533 -2.82 9.09 5.26
N GLN A 534 -1.76 8.33 5.54
CA GLN A 534 -1.06 8.38 6.83
C GLN A 534 -0.25 9.67 7.00
N ASP A 535 -0.13 10.17 8.23
CA ASP A 535 0.50 11.47 8.53
C ASP A 535 1.94 11.59 7.99
N ALA A 536 2.78 10.57 8.18
CA ALA A 536 4.15 10.57 7.67
C ALA A 536 4.19 10.62 6.13
N THR A 537 3.27 9.91 5.46
CA THR A 537 3.13 9.93 4.00
C THR A 537 2.69 11.31 3.49
N LEU A 538 1.71 11.93 4.16
CA LEU A 538 1.22 13.27 3.83
C LEU A 538 2.29 14.34 4.09
N PHE A 539 3.02 14.22 5.19
CA PHE A 539 4.17 15.08 5.49
C PHE A 539 5.23 14.97 4.39
N ALA A 540 5.66 13.75 4.04
CA ALA A 540 6.66 13.54 3.01
C ALA A 540 6.25 14.18 1.67
N LYS A 541 5.03 13.88 1.21
CA LYS A 541 4.47 14.41 -0.05
C LYS A 541 4.43 15.94 -0.09
N ALA A 542 4.26 16.61 1.06
CA ALA A 542 4.26 18.07 1.13
C ALA A 542 5.66 18.70 1.04
N HIS A 543 6.73 17.93 1.26
CA HIS A 543 8.10 18.45 1.38
C HIS A 543 9.03 17.99 0.25
N ILE A 544 8.88 16.76 -0.25
CA ILE A 544 9.72 16.17 -1.30
C ILE A 544 8.88 15.42 -2.34
N PRO A 545 9.46 15.10 -3.52
CA PRO A 545 8.86 14.17 -4.46
C PRO A 545 8.58 12.81 -3.81
N THR A 546 7.33 12.56 -3.47
CA THR A 546 6.85 11.28 -2.95
C THR A 546 6.01 10.57 -4.00
N SER A 547 6.41 9.34 -4.32
CA SER A 547 5.77 8.43 -5.28
C SER A 547 5.39 7.12 -4.60
N ILE A 548 4.59 6.29 -5.28
CA ILE A 548 4.13 5.01 -4.75
C ILE A 548 4.71 3.84 -5.55
N GLY A 549 5.28 2.87 -4.86
CA GLY A 549 5.66 1.57 -5.40
C GLY A 549 4.43 0.68 -5.56
N ILE A 550 4.14 0.26 -6.79
CA ILE A 550 3.04 -0.63 -7.15
C ILE A 550 3.59 -2.00 -7.51
N LEU A 551 3.03 -3.06 -6.91
CA LEU A 551 3.36 -4.43 -7.29
C LEU A 551 2.66 -4.78 -8.60
N SER A 552 3.44 -5.01 -9.66
CA SER A 552 2.93 -5.47 -10.97
C SER A 552 2.84 -6.99 -11.09
N GLY A 553 3.39 -7.70 -10.10
CA GLY A 553 3.34 -9.15 -9.92
C GLY A 553 4.64 -9.69 -9.33
N LEU A 554 4.66 -10.99 -9.07
CA LEU A 554 5.85 -11.78 -8.72
C LEU A 554 5.89 -13.01 -9.64
N ARG A 555 7.01 -13.76 -9.65
CA ARG A 555 7.07 -15.04 -10.38
C ARG A 555 5.91 -15.95 -9.91
N GLY A 556 5.13 -16.45 -10.87
CA GLY A 556 3.98 -17.32 -10.59
C GLY A 556 2.76 -16.62 -9.97
N ARG A 557 2.81 -15.30 -9.74
CA ARG A 557 1.71 -14.52 -9.15
C ARG A 557 1.51 -13.21 -9.90
N SER A 558 0.65 -13.23 -10.90
CA SER A 558 0.31 -12.07 -11.72
C SER A 558 -0.60 -11.07 -10.99
N VAL A 559 -0.46 -9.79 -11.32
CA VAL A 559 -1.45 -8.75 -11.00
C VAL A 559 -2.19 -8.34 -12.28
N PRO A 560 -3.53 -8.35 -12.30
CA PRO A 560 -4.32 -7.91 -13.44
C PRO A 560 -4.10 -6.42 -13.77
N MET A 561 -4.04 -6.07 -15.06
CA MET A 561 -3.87 -4.67 -15.48
C MET A 561 -4.98 -3.75 -14.97
N ARG A 562 -6.21 -4.25 -14.75
CA ARG A 562 -7.31 -3.47 -14.16
C ARG A 562 -6.91 -2.92 -12.79
N GLN A 563 -6.32 -3.74 -11.93
CA GLN A 563 -5.88 -3.32 -10.60
C GLN A 563 -4.73 -2.30 -10.69
N ILE A 564 -3.77 -2.52 -11.60
CA ILE A 564 -2.65 -1.60 -11.82
C ILE A 564 -3.18 -0.22 -12.28
N VAL A 565 -4.14 -0.19 -13.21
CA VAL A 565 -4.79 1.05 -13.68
C VAL A 565 -5.47 1.77 -12.52
N GLU A 566 -6.29 1.05 -11.73
CA GLU A 566 -7.00 1.63 -10.57
C GLU A 566 -6.03 2.21 -9.54
N GLN A 567 -4.89 1.53 -9.29
CA GLN A 567 -3.87 2.03 -8.36
C GLN A 567 -3.17 3.27 -8.90
N VAL A 568 -2.79 3.30 -10.18
CA VAL A 568 -2.18 4.50 -10.78
C VAL A 568 -3.16 5.68 -10.76
N GLU A 569 -4.44 5.45 -11.05
CA GLU A 569 -5.48 6.48 -10.96
C GLU A 569 -5.64 6.99 -9.53
N ALA A 570 -5.62 6.11 -8.53
CA ALA A 570 -5.69 6.50 -7.13
C ALA A 570 -4.49 7.34 -6.67
N VAL A 571 -3.29 7.02 -7.16
CA VAL A 571 -2.07 7.81 -6.91
C VAL A 571 -2.18 9.21 -7.53
N ARG A 572 -2.66 9.29 -8.77
CA ARG A 572 -2.86 10.57 -9.48
C ARG A 572 -3.96 11.44 -8.86
N ASP A 573 -5.10 10.84 -8.48
CA ASP A 573 -6.20 11.55 -7.80
C ASP A 573 -5.75 12.22 -6.50
N ARG A 574 -4.72 11.65 -5.86
CA ARG A 574 -4.11 12.16 -4.62
C ARG A 574 -2.88 13.02 -4.85
N ASN A 575 -2.54 13.38 -6.09
CA ASN A 575 -1.43 14.27 -6.45
C ASN A 575 -0.06 13.82 -5.92
N PHE A 576 0.21 12.51 -5.85
CA PHE A 576 1.58 12.02 -5.64
C PHE A 576 2.43 12.32 -6.88
N SER A 577 3.76 12.31 -6.70
CA SER A 577 4.72 12.68 -7.74
C SER A 577 4.84 11.64 -8.86
N GLY A 578 4.36 10.42 -8.65
CA GLY A 578 4.30 9.37 -9.66
C GLY A 578 4.25 7.97 -9.08
N VAL A 579 4.64 7.00 -9.90
CA VAL A 579 4.61 5.56 -9.58
C VAL A 579 5.89 4.87 -10.03
N ALA A 580 6.32 3.86 -9.28
CA ALA A 580 7.32 2.91 -9.70
C ALA A 580 6.76 1.49 -9.62
N PHE A 581 7.14 0.60 -10.54
CA PHE A 581 6.64 -0.77 -10.55
C PHE A 581 7.69 -1.77 -10.12
N PHE A 582 7.32 -2.60 -9.14
CA PHE A 582 8.05 -3.81 -8.79
C PHE A 582 7.41 -4.99 -9.56
N PHE A 583 8.07 -5.60 -10.53
CA PHE A 583 9.36 -5.22 -11.14
C PHE A 583 9.31 -5.47 -12.66
N TYR A 584 10.39 -5.16 -13.39
CA TYR A 584 10.44 -5.19 -14.86
C TYR A 584 9.74 -6.40 -15.51
N GLU A 585 10.01 -7.62 -15.02
CA GLU A 585 9.49 -8.83 -15.66
C GLU A 585 7.98 -8.98 -15.55
N THR A 586 7.39 -8.53 -14.44
CA THR A 586 5.95 -8.70 -14.18
C THR A 586 5.10 -7.59 -14.78
N LEU A 587 5.74 -6.57 -15.36
CA LEU A 587 5.09 -5.62 -16.26
C LEU A 587 4.49 -6.34 -17.48
N TRP A 588 5.20 -7.30 -18.10
CA TRP A 588 4.65 -8.03 -19.25
C TRP A 588 5.24 -9.41 -19.56
N ASN A 589 6.46 -9.77 -19.12
CA ASN A 589 7.12 -11.04 -19.51
C ASN A 589 6.62 -12.25 -18.71
N LEU A 590 6.52 -12.12 -17.38
CA LEU A 590 6.15 -13.22 -16.47
C LEU A 590 4.67 -13.24 -16.09
N SER A 591 3.87 -12.32 -16.65
CA SER A 591 2.45 -12.28 -16.34
C SER A 591 1.68 -13.34 -17.13
N THR A 592 0.83 -14.07 -16.43
CA THR A 592 -0.20 -14.98 -16.97
C THR A 592 -1.53 -14.27 -17.26
N GLU A 593 -1.64 -12.98 -16.94
CA GLU A 593 -2.86 -12.16 -17.08
C GLU A 593 -2.72 -11.25 -18.30
N GLY A 594 -3.17 -11.75 -19.45
CA GLY A 594 -3.06 -11.10 -20.77
C GLY A 594 -1.74 -11.40 -21.48
N THR A 595 -1.69 -11.09 -22.78
CA THR A 595 -0.49 -11.21 -23.61
C THR A 595 0.48 -10.04 -23.36
N VAL A 596 1.75 -10.23 -23.72
CA VAL A 596 2.78 -9.16 -23.69
C VAL A 596 2.27 -7.89 -24.40
N ALA A 597 1.66 -8.04 -25.59
CA ALA A 597 1.15 -6.92 -26.37
C ALA A 597 0.00 -6.19 -25.66
N GLU A 598 -0.94 -6.93 -25.05
CA GLU A 598 -2.06 -6.33 -24.32
C GLU A 598 -1.60 -5.57 -23.08
N ARG A 599 -0.64 -6.11 -22.33
CA ARG A 599 -0.09 -5.45 -21.14
C ARG A 599 0.69 -4.19 -21.51
N GLN A 600 1.52 -4.26 -22.55
CA GLN A 600 2.22 -3.07 -23.06
C GLN A 600 1.26 -2.02 -23.62
N ALA A 601 0.19 -2.41 -24.31
CA ALA A 601 -0.85 -1.49 -24.77
C ALA A 601 -1.60 -0.84 -23.59
N ALA A 602 -1.82 -1.58 -22.49
CA ALA A 602 -2.39 -1.03 -21.27
C ALA A 602 -1.44 -0.01 -20.61
N LEU A 603 -0.15 -0.32 -20.50
CA LEU A 603 0.86 0.64 -20.02
C LEU A 603 0.94 1.89 -20.90
N GLN A 604 0.86 1.76 -22.23
CA GLN A 604 0.81 2.88 -23.15
C GLN A 604 -0.43 3.77 -22.92
N ARG A 605 -1.58 3.18 -22.56
CA ARG A 605 -2.78 3.95 -22.18
C ARG A 605 -2.63 4.64 -20.83
N ILE A 606 -1.90 4.04 -19.89
CA ILE A 606 -1.58 4.66 -18.60
C ILE A 606 -0.63 5.85 -18.80
N PHE A 607 0.34 5.73 -19.71
CA PHE A 607 1.37 6.73 -20.03
C PHE A 607 1.34 7.13 -21.52
N PRO A 608 0.30 7.85 -21.99
CA PRO A 608 0.11 8.15 -23.41
C PRO A 608 1.07 9.22 -23.97
N ASN A 609 1.71 10.01 -23.10
CA ASN A 609 2.67 11.06 -23.44
C ASN A 609 3.93 10.92 -22.60
N GLN A 610 5.06 11.49 -23.03
CA GLN A 610 6.24 11.65 -22.18
C GLN A 610 5.97 12.57 -20.98
N ALA A 611 6.66 12.31 -19.87
CA ALA A 611 6.62 13.14 -18.68
C ALA A 611 8.02 13.41 -18.15
N THR A 612 8.23 14.62 -17.64
CA THR A 612 9.46 15.00 -16.97
C THR A 612 9.52 14.40 -15.57
N TYR A 613 10.72 14.01 -15.17
CA TYR A 613 10.99 13.54 -13.82
C TYR A 613 10.72 14.65 -12.79
N PRO A 614 10.02 14.38 -11.67
CA PRO A 614 9.72 15.40 -10.67
C PRO A 614 10.99 15.85 -9.93
N GLN A 615 11.29 17.14 -9.94
CA GLN A 615 12.37 17.70 -9.10
C GLN A 615 11.84 18.09 -7.71
N GLY A 616 12.67 17.99 -6.67
CA GLY A 616 12.36 18.62 -5.38
C GLY A 616 12.35 20.14 -5.50
N SER A 617 11.60 20.82 -4.62
CA SER A 617 11.82 22.26 -4.42
C SER A 617 13.23 22.43 -3.85
N PRO A 618 14.04 23.37 -4.38
CA PRO A 618 15.41 23.59 -3.92
C PRO A 618 15.52 24.00 -2.46
#